data_AF-A0A9W9ZGZ6-F1
#
_entry.id   AF-A0A9W9ZGZ6-F1
#
_cell.length_a   1.000
_cell.length_b   1.000
_cell.length_c   1.000
_cell.angle_alpha   90.00
_cell.angle_beta   90.00
_cell.angle_gamma   90.00
#
_symmetry.space_group_name_H-M   'P 1'
#
loop_
_entity.id
_entity.type
_entity.pdbx_description
1 polymer ?
#
loop_
_entity_poly.entity_id
_entity_poly.type
_entity_poly.pdbx_seq_one_letter_code
_entity_poly.pdbx_strand_id
1 'polypeptide(L)'
;MTCSSRALSGTAISSNYRDEKKCGSSYYRCLRILVSYYANGKKQTAYLYENVNAQKNKCSTQPCSSSEWSNDLDVESFRRDYGKPDSAYTCYYNPKTLDEVFTIRSSVMSDQWKVVNGILWPLLLVVFSLGMLGTLFCRAKGRCCYKKRNGSSVQYQNLQPRA
;
A
#
# COMPACT_ATOMS: atom_id res chain seq x y z
N MET A 1 -6.18 9.31 11.22
CA MET A 1 -7.16 10.18 10.54
C MET A 1 -8.05 9.30 9.69
N THR A 2 -9.33 9.15 10.06
CA THR A 2 -10.28 8.29 9.34
C THR A 2 -10.95 9.11 8.24
N CYS A 3 -10.62 8.84 6.98
CA CYS A 3 -11.33 9.44 5.85
C CYS A 3 -12.72 8.77 5.73
N SER A 4 -13.77 9.44 6.23
CA SER A 4 -15.16 9.00 6.05
C SER A 4 -15.64 9.42 4.66
N SER A 5 -15.59 8.49 3.71
CA SER A 5 -16.21 8.65 2.39
C SER A 5 -17.56 7.94 2.35
N ARG A 6 -18.58 8.62 1.81
CA ARG A 6 -19.92 8.05 1.61
C ARG A 6 -20.14 7.79 0.12
N ALA A 7 -20.69 6.62 -0.20
CA ALA A 7 -21.11 6.27 -1.55
C ALA A 7 -22.40 7.03 -1.90
N LEU A 8 -22.46 7.60 -3.10
CA LEU A 8 -23.62 8.24 -3.68
C LEU A 8 -23.69 7.95 -5.18
N SER A 9 -24.88 8.14 -5.75
CA SER A 9 -25.03 8.23 -7.21
C SER A 9 -24.69 9.66 -7.66
N GLY A 10 -23.67 9.78 -8.50
CA GLY A 10 -23.30 11.00 -9.18
C GLY A 10 -23.65 10.92 -10.65
N THR A 11 -24.01 12.05 -11.26
CA THR A 11 -24.32 12.17 -12.68
C THR A 11 -23.32 13.11 -13.34
N ALA A 12 -22.64 12.66 -14.40
CA ALA A 12 -21.74 13.51 -15.15
C ALA A 12 -22.51 14.64 -15.85
N ILE A 13 -22.05 15.88 -15.66
CA ILE A 13 -22.62 17.08 -16.27
C ILE A 13 -21.89 17.39 -17.58
N SER A 14 -20.56 17.34 -17.53
CA SER A 14 -19.72 17.65 -18.68
C SER A 14 -18.34 17.02 -18.55
N SER A 15 -17.72 16.76 -19.70
CA SER A 15 -16.34 16.33 -19.82
C SER A 15 -15.62 17.21 -20.84
N ASN A 16 -14.47 17.77 -20.48
CA ASN A 16 -13.68 18.61 -21.38
C ASN A 16 -12.19 18.31 -21.25
N TYR A 17 -11.48 18.36 -22.38
CA TYR A 17 -10.02 18.29 -22.40
C TYR A 17 -9.39 19.66 -22.15
N ARG A 18 -8.21 19.64 -21.53
CA ARG A 18 -7.34 20.79 -21.27
C ARG A 18 -5.93 20.47 -21.77
N ASP A 19 -5.05 21.45 -21.62
CA ASP A 19 -3.64 21.34 -21.96
C ASP A 19 -3.01 20.07 -21.39
N GLU A 20 -2.08 19.53 -22.16
CA GLU A 20 -1.31 18.36 -21.79
C GLU A 20 -0.53 18.60 -20.49
N LYS A 21 -0.39 17.52 -19.72
CA LYS A 21 0.35 17.50 -18.47
C LYS A 21 1.49 16.53 -18.60
N LYS A 22 2.65 16.96 -18.09
CA LYS A 22 3.86 16.15 -18.08
C LYS A 22 3.84 15.18 -16.90
N CYS A 23 4.24 13.94 -17.14
CA CYS A 23 4.55 12.97 -16.10
C CYS A 23 5.85 12.25 -16.43
N GLY A 24 6.90 12.51 -15.65
CA GLY A 24 8.23 11.97 -15.94
C GLY A 24 8.74 12.41 -17.32
N SER A 25 8.92 11.44 -18.23
CA SER A 25 9.38 11.64 -19.60
C SER A 25 8.26 11.64 -20.65
N SER A 26 6.99 11.49 -20.25
CA SER A 26 5.83 11.44 -21.15
C SER A 26 4.80 12.51 -20.80
N TYR A 27 3.75 12.60 -21.62
CA TYR A 27 2.62 13.51 -21.45
C TYR A 27 1.29 12.76 -21.43
N TYR A 28 0.26 13.41 -20.89
CA TYR A 28 -1.12 12.95 -20.94
C TYR A 28 -2.08 14.13 -21.11
N ARG A 29 -3.21 13.90 -21.79
CA ARG A 29 -4.26 14.92 -21.93
C ARG A 29 -5.06 15.07 -20.64
N CYS A 30 -5.15 16.29 -20.10
CA CYS A 30 -5.91 16.54 -18.89
C CYS A 30 -7.41 16.52 -19.19
N LEU A 31 -8.09 15.44 -18.80
CA LEU A 31 -9.54 15.34 -18.83
C LEU A 31 -10.15 15.94 -17.56
N ARG A 32 -11.13 16.84 -17.70
CA ARG A 32 -11.90 17.39 -16.60
C ARG A 32 -13.34 16.92 -16.68
N ILE A 33 -13.81 16.25 -15.63
CA ILE A 33 -15.21 15.82 -15.52
C ILE A 33 -15.86 16.54 -14.34
N LEU A 34 -16.99 17.21 -14.61
CA LEU A 34 -17.86 17.80 -13.60
C LEU A 34 -19.04 16.88 -13.35
N VAL A 35 -19.35 16.65 -12.08
CA VAL A 35 -20.37 15.71 -11.63
C VAL A 35 -21.33 16.42 -10.71
N SER A 36 -22.63 16.17 -10.89
CA SER A 36 -23.65 16.56 -9.93
C SER A 36 -24.01 15.40 -9.01
N TYR A 37 -24.16 15.66 -7.73
CA TYR A 37 -24.55 14.67 -6.74
C TYR A 37 -25.37 15.31 -5.63
N TYR A 38 -26.13 14.53 -4.87
CA TYR A 38 -26.93 15.04 -3.76
C TYR A 38 -26.26 14.74 -2.42
N ALA A 39 -25.85 15.78 -1.69
CA ALA A 39 -25.32 15.65 -0.34
C ALA A 39 -26.12 16.53 0.63
N ASN A 40 -26.52 15.96 1.77
CA ASN A 40 -27.28 16.64 2.81
C ASN A 40 -28.56 17.32 2.27
N GLY A 41 -29.27 16.66 1.35
CA GLY A 41 -30.50 17.17 0.73
C GLY A 41 -30.28 18.31 -0.28
N LYS A 42 -29.04 18.68 -0.60
CA LYS A 42 -28.72 19.72 -1.59
C LYS A 42 -27.96 19.13 -2.77
N LYS A 43 -28.30 19.58 -3.98
CA LYS A 43 -27.54 19.27 -5.19
C LYS A 43 -26.20 20.01 -5.13
N GLN A 44 -25.11 19.27 -5.27
CA GLN A 44 -23.74 19.74 -5.31
C GLN A 44 -23.15 19.49 -6.70
N THR A 45 -22.13 20.27 -7.05
CA THR A 45 -21.32 20.06 -8.25
C THR A 45 -19.86 19.98 -7.85
N ALA A 46 -19.15 18.96 -8.31
CA ALA A 46 -17.76 18.70 -7.96
C ALA A 46 -16.94 18.22 -9.16
N TYR A 47 -15.62 18.33 -9.03
CA TYR A 47 -14.70 17.66 -9.93
C TYR A 47 -14.60 16.19 -9.56
N LEU A 48 -14.71 15.31 -10.56
CA LEU A 48 -14.41 13.91 -10.40
C LEU A 48 -12.90 13.69 -10.44
N TYR A 49 -12.39 12.87 -9.54
CA TYR A 49 -11.04 12.35 -9.53
C TYR A 49 -11.09 10.83 -9.47
N GLU A 50 -10.11 10.18 -10.06
CA GLU A 50 -10.01 8.72 -10.05
C GLU A 50 -9.72 8.20 -8.62
N ASN A 51 -8.82 8.86 -7.91
CA ASN A 51 -8.42 8.48 -6.57
C ASN A 51 -8.11 9.70 -5.69
N VAL A 52 -8.14 9.50 -4.37
CA VAL A 52 -7.90 10.57 -3.37
C VAL A 52 -6.45 11.04 -3.33
N ASN A 53 -5.52 10.25 -3.86
CA ASN A 53 -4.09 10.57 -3.87
C ASN A 53 -3.68 11.35 -5.14
N ALA A 54 -4.59 11.52 -6.10
CA ALA A 54 -4.33 12.24 -7.32
C ALA A 54 -4.04 13.71 -6.99
N GLN A 55 -3.17 14.36 -7.76
CA GLN A 55 -2.90 15.78 -7.54
C GLN A 55 -4.18 16.57 -7.80
N LYS A 56 -4.51 17.53 -6.94
CA LYS A 56 -5.74 18.34 -7.04
C LYS A 56 -5.61 19.44 -8.10
N ASN A 57 -5.24 19.05 -9.32
CA ASN A 57 -4.98 19.95 -10.46
C ASN A 57 -6.18 20.05 -11.43
N LYS A 58 -7.36 19.58 -10.99
CA LYS A 58 -8.60 19.49 -11.77
C LYS A 58 -8.57 18.51 -12.94
N CYS A 59 -7.55 17.64 -13.06
CA CYS A 59 -7.55 16.52 -14.01
C CYS A 59 -8.11 15.27 -13.32
N SER A 60 -9.15 14.69 -13.92
CA SER A 60 -9.93 13.60 -13.36
C SER A 60 -9.17 12.28 -13.30
N THR A 61 -8.26 12.03 -14.23
CA THR A 61 -7.27 10.93 -14.17
C THR A 61 -5.89 11.46 -14.53
N GLN A 62 -4.85 10.81 -14.01
CA GLN A 62 -3.45 11.25 -14.10
C GLN A 62 -2.54 10.05 -14.35
N PRO A 63 -2.66 9.39 -15.52
CA PRO A 63 -1.79 8.28 -15.86
C PRO A 63 -0.35 8.76 -16.00
N CYS A 64 0.59 7.87 -15.69
CA CYS A 64 2.02 8.16 -15.71
C CYS A 64 2.82 6.98 -16.26
N SER A 65 2.40 6.48 -17.43
CA SER A 65 3.14 5.48 -18.21
C SER A 65 4.27 6.15 -18.99
N SER A 66 5.32 5.41 -19.31
CA SER A 66 6.40 5.88 -20.19
C SER A 66 5.94 6.12 -21.64
N SER A 67 4.81 5.53 -22.04
CA SER A 67 4.21 5.69 -23.36
C SER A 67 3.06 6.70 -23.31
N GLU A 68 3.16 7.77 -24.11
CA GLU A 68 2.07 8.75 -24.30
C GLU A 68 0.79 8.10 -24.81
N TRP A 69 0.92 7.13 -25.72
CA TRP A 69 -0.23 6.39 -26.23
C TRP A 69 -0.96 5.61 -25.13
N SER A 70 -0.20 5.00 -24.21
CA SER A 70 -0.79 4.34 -23.03
C SER A 70 -1.54 5.34 -22.15
N ASN A 71 -0.96 6.50 -21.90
CA ASN A 71 -1.60 7.54 -21.10
C ASN A 71 -2.90 8.04 -21.75
N ASP A 72 -2.88 8.26 -23.07
CA ASP A 72 -4.05 8.71 -23.81
C ASP A 72 -5.18 7.66 -23.79
N LEU A 73 -4.84 6.38 -23.89
CA LEU A 73 -5.81 5.30 -23.75
C LEU A 73 -6.43 5.26 -22.35
N ASP A 74 -5.63 5.45 -21.30
CA ASP A 74 -6.13 5.48 -19.92
C ASP A 74 -7.10 6.65 -19.72
N VAL A 75 -6.74 7.84 -20.22
CA VAL A 75 -7.60 9.03 -20.19
C VAL A 75 -8.91 8.80 -20.97
N GLU A 76 -8.82 8.22 -22.16
CA GLU A 76 -9.99 7.96 -23.01
C GLU A 76 -10.90 6.88 -22.42
N SER A 77 -10.34 5.82 -21.83
CA SER A 77 -11.13 4.82 -21.11
C SER A 77 -11.87 5.45 -19.94
N PHE A 78 -11.19 6.30 -19.16
CA PHE A 78 -11.82 7.00 -18.04
C PHE A 78 -12.97 7.93 -18.52
N ARG A 79 -12.78 8.63 -19.65
CA ARG A 79 -13.84 9.43 -20.28
C ARG A 79 -15.04 8.59 -20.69
N ARG A 80 -14.80 7.43 -21.30
CA ARG A 80 -15.87 6.54 -21.76
C ARG A 80 -16.72 6.02 -20.61
N ASP A 81 -16.09 5.76 -19.47
CA ASP A 81 -16.74 5.18 -18.30
C ASP A 81 -17.48 6.23 -17.45
N TYR A 82 -16.89 7.41 -17.26
CA TYR A 82 -17.41 8.42 -16.31
C TYR A 82 -17.71 9.79 -16.91
N GLY A 83 -17.30 10.06 -18.16
CA GLY A 83 -17.38 11.37 -18.80
C GLY A 83 -18.62 11.59 -19.68
N LYS A 84 -19.41 10.54 -19.95
CA LYS A 84 -20.64 10.67 -20.75
C LYS A 84 -21.67 11.52 -20.00
N PRO A 85 -22.13 12.66 -20.56
CA PRO A 85 -23.18 13.48 -19.95
C PRO A 85 -24.40 12.63 -19.61
N ASP A 86 -25.04 12.96 -18.48
CA ASP A 86 -26.21 12.27 -17.93
C ASP A 86 -26.01 10.80 -17.53
N SER A 87 -24.78 10.27 -17.66
CA SER A 87 -24.44 8.96 -17.12
C SER A 87 -24.34 9.01 -15.60
N ALA A 88 -25.05 8.10 -14.92
CA ALA A 88 -25.03 7.96 -13.48
C ALA A 88 -24.09 6.81 -13.06
N TYR A 89 -23.28 7.04 -12.03
CA TYR A 89 -22.36 6.04 -11.49
C TYR A 89 -22.18 6.22 -9.98
N THR A 90 -21.64 5.19 -9.34
CA THR A 90 -21.30 5.27 -7.91
C THR A 90 -20.02 6.07 -7.75
N CYS A 91 -20.06 7.06 -6.88
CA CYS A 91 -18.93 7.90 -6.54
C CYS A 91 -18.87 8.16 -5.03
N TYR A 92 -17.72 8.59 -4.55
CA TYR A 92 -17.44 8.81 -3.15
C TYR A 92 -17.09 10.27 -2.91
N TYR A 93 -17.71 10.90 -1.93
CA TYR A 93 -17.39 12.28 -1.55
C TYR A 93 -16.86 12.34 -0.11
N ASN A 94 -16.06 13.36 0.17
CA ASN A 94 -15.64 13.70 1.52
C ASN A 94 -16.55 14.81 2.06
N PRO A 95 -17.29 14.60 3.16
CA PRO A 95 -18.16 15.63 3.74
C PRO A 95 -17.45 16.94 4.11
N LYS A 96 -16.12 16.92 4.28
CA LYS A 96 -15.31 18.11 4.57
C LYS A 96 -14.94 18.92 3.31
N THR A 97 -14.97 18.30 2.12
CA THR A 97 -14.57 18.91 0.84
C THR A 97 -15.59 18.50 -0.23
N LEU A 98 -16.64 19.31 -0.38
CA LEU A 98 -17.77 19.02 -1.27
C LEU A 98 -17.47 19.32 -2.75
N ASP A 99 -16.34 19.94 -3.05
CA ASP A 99 -15.85 20.30 -4.38
C ASP A 99 -15.16 19.14 -5.11
N GLU A 100 -14.95 18.01 -4.42
CA GLU A 100 -14.22 16.86 -4.93
C GLU A 100 -14.99 15.56 -4.69
N VAL A 101 -14.99 14.71 -5.71
CA VAL A 101 -15.62 13.39 -5.70
C VAL A 101 -14.67 12.38 -6.32
N PHE A 102 -14.71 11.14 -5.85
CA PHE A 102 -13.77 10.07 -6.22
C PHE A 102 -14.49 8.85 -6.79
N THR A 103 -13.95 8.21 -7.82
CA THR A 103 -14.50 6.93 -8.32
C THR A 103 -14.07 5.75 -7.43
N ILE A 104 -12.84 5.79 -6.91
CA ILE A 104 -12.30 4.76 -6.03
C ILE A 104 -12.34 5.23 -4.57
N ARG A 105 -12.93 4.41 -3.70
CA ARG A 105 -12.83 4.59 -2.25
C ARG A 105 -11.37 4.37 -1.85
N SER A 106 -10.74 5.38 -1.27
CA SER A 106 -9.29 5.42 -0.94
C SER A 106 -8.81 4.46 0.16
N SER A 107 -9.41 3.28 0.28
CA SER A 107 -8.98 2.26 1.21
C SER A 107 -9.64 0.95 0.81
N VAL A 108 -8.93 0.03 0.13
CA VAL A 108 -8.94 -1.40 0.49
C VAL A 108 -7.78 -2.17 -0.16
N MET A 109 -7.55 -2.05 -1.48
CA MET A 109 -6.70 -3.06 -2.15
C MET A 109 -5.18 -2.84 -2.00
N SER A 110 -4.68 -1.60 -2.08
CA SER A 110 -3.24 -1.33 -1.88
C SER A 110 -2.82 -1.41 -0.41
N ASP A 111 -3.76 -1.25 0.51
CA ASP A 111 -3.47 -1.20 1.94
C ASP A 111 -3.20 -2.58 2.54
N GLN A 112 -3.78 -3.66 2.00
CA GLN A 112 -3.53 -5.00 2.53
C GLN A 112 -2.05 -5.36 2.45
N TRP A 113 -1.39 -5.11 1.31
CA TRP A 113 0.04 -5.39 1.19
C TRP A 113 0.89 -4.47 2.07
N LYS A 114 0.50 -3.21 2.23
CA LYS A 114 1.20 -2.25 3.11
C LYS A 114 1.06 -2.62 4.59
N VAL A 115 -0.13 -3.07 5.01
CA VAL A 115 -0.41 -3.52 6.38
C VAL A 115 0.33 -4.83 6.66
N VAL A 116 0.30 -5.79 5.73
CA VAL A 116 1.05 -7.05 5.86
C VAL A 116 2.54 -6.75 5.98
N ASN A 117 3.13 -5.94 5.10
CA ASN A 117 4.53 -5.56 5.21
C ASN A 117 4.84 -4.79 6.50
N GLY A 118 3.94 -3.90 6.93
CA GLY A 118 4.10 -3.14 8.17
C GLY A 118 4.15 -4.00 9.43
N ILE A 119 3.51 -5.18 9.42
CA ILE A 119 3.52 -6.12 10.56
C ILE A 119 4.61 -7.19 10.38
N LEU A 120 4.83 -7.66 9.15
CA LEU A 120 5.74 -8.75 8.83
C LEU A 120 7.20 -8.40 9.15
N TRP A 121 7.67 -7.22 8.73
CA TRP A 121 9.07 -6.82 8.94
C TRP A 121 9.44 -6.66 10.44
N PRO A 122 8.65 -5.97 11.28
CA PRO A 122 8.91 -5.91 12.72
C PRO A 122 8.90 -7.28 13.39
N LEU A 123 7.96 -8.17 13.05
CA LEU A 123 7.90 -9.52 13.64
C LEU A 123 9.10 -10.37 13.22
N LEU A 124 9.51 -10.28 11.96
CA LEU A 124 10.66 -11.02 11.44
C LEU A 124 11.96 -10.59 12.16
N LEU A 125 12.12 -9.29 12.41
CA LEU A 125 13.24 -8.76 13.21
C LEU A 125 13.23 -9.32 14.63
N VAL A 126 12.08 -9.31 15.32
CA VAL A 126 11.96 -9.83 16.68
C VAL A 126 12.30 -11.33 16.74
N VAL A 127 11.76 -12.14 15.83
CA VAL A 127 12.04 -13.58 15.76
C VAL A 127 13.52 -13.83 15.48
N PHE A 128 14.13 -13.06 14.58
CA PHE A 128 15.54 -13.19 14.27
C PHE A 128 16.43 -12.83 15.46
N SER A 129 16.11 -11.74 16.19
CA SER A 129 16.82 -11.35 17.41
C SER A 129 16.74 -12.44 18.49
N LEU A 130 15.56 -13.01 18.72
CA LEU A 130 15.37 -14.10 19.68
C LEU A 130 16.09 -15.38 19.26
N GLY A 131 16.07 -15.71 17.96
CA GLY A 131 16.81 -16.86 17.42
C GLY A 131 18.33 -16.71 17.57
N MET A 132 18.86 -15.51 17.31
CA MET A 132 20.27 -15.20 17.52
C MET A 132 20.65 -15.28 19.01
N LEU A 133 19.83 -14.75 19.90
CA LEU A 133 20.06 -14.89 21.34
C LEU A 133 20.02 -16.37 21.77
N GLY A 134 19.01 -17.12 21.33
CA GLY A 134 18.85 -18.53 21.66
C GLY A 134 20.03 -19.38 21.18
N THR A 135 20.50 -19.17 19.96
CA THR A 135 21.67 -19.90 19.42
C THR A 135 22.96 -19.54 20.16
N LEU A 136 23.15 -18.30 20.57
CA LEU A 136 24.28 -17.88 21.40
C LEU A 136 24.23 -18.50 22.80
N PHE A 137 23.06 -18.54 23.45
CA PHE A 137 22.85 -19.20 24.74
C PHE A 137 23.07 -20.71 24.67
N CYS A 138 22.57 -21.38 23.62
CA CYS A 138 22.82 -22.80 23.37
C CYS A 138 24.30 -23.08 23.11
N ARG A 139 25.00 -22.23 22.35
CA ARG A 139 26.45 -22.34 22.13
C ARG A 139 27.25 -22.09 23.40
N ALA A 140 26.84 -21.13 24.24
CA ALA A 140 27.49 -20.84 25.51
C ALA A 140 27.37 -22.01 26.49
N LYS A 141 26.19 -22.63 26.62
CA LYS A 141 26.01 -23.82 27.46
C LYS A 141 26.64 -25.09 26.87
N GLY A 142 26.63 -25.25 25.55
CA GLY A 142 27.25 -26.40 24.87
C GLY A 142 28.78 -26.46 25.03
N ARG A 143 29.46 -25.31 25.17
CA ARG A 143 30.91 -25.27 25.47
C ARG A 143 31.25 -25.60 26.93
N CYS A 144 30.32 -25.46 27.87
CA CYS A 144 30.56 -25.82 29.28
C CYS A 144 30.47 -27.34 29.55
N CYS A 145 29.79 -28.11 28.70
CA CYS A 145 29.73 -29.57 28.82
C CYS A 145 30.92 -30.30 28.17
N TYR A 146 31.73 -29.62 27.35
CA TYR A 146 32.98 -30.16 26.82
C TYR A 146 34.18 -29.79 27.73
N LYS A 147 34.05 -29.99 29.04
CA LYS A 147 35.23 -30.01 29.91
C LYS A 147 35.83 -31.41 29.80
N LYS A 148 36.89 -31.56 28.99
CA LYS A 148 37.71 -32.79 28.94
C LYS A 148 37.99 -33.26 30.37
N ARG A 149 37.48 -34.43 30.77
CA ARG A 149 38.11 -35.24 31.81
C ARG A 149 39.45 -35.71 31.21
N ASN A 150 40.51 -34.94 31.41
CA ASN A 150 41.86 -35.51 31.35
C ASN A 150 41.98 -36.43 32.57
N GLY A 151 41.61 -37.69 32.39
CA GLY A 151 41.93 -38.74 33.36
C GLY A 151 43.45 -38.89 33.40
N SER A 152 44.06 -38.35 34.44
CA SER A 152 45.45 -38.65 34.80
C SER A 152 45.55 -40.16 35.01
N SER A 153 46.30 -40.82 34.13
CA SER A 153 46.71 -42.22 34.27
C SER A 153 47.67 -42.34 35.45
N VAL A 154 47.13 -42.60 36.65
CA VAL A 154 47.95 -43.01 37.80
C VAL A 154 48.25 -44.50 37.62
N GLN A 155 49.51 -44.83 37.30
CA GLN A 155 50.01 -46.20 37.39
C GLN A 155 50.06 -46.63 38.85
N TYR A 156 49.22 -47.57 39.26
CA TYR A 156 49.49 -48.40 40.43
C TYR A 156 50.27 -49.63 39.97
N GLN A 157 51.60 -49.51 39.98
CA GLN A 157 52.49 -50.66 39.97
C GLN A 157 52.45 -51.32 41.35
N ASN A 158 52.37 -52.66 41.31
CA ASN A 158 52.69 -53.60 42.39
C ASN A 158 51.75 -53.60 43.59
N LEU A 159 50.95 -54.67 43.68
CA LEU A 159 50.84 -55.54 44.86
C LEU A 159 49.94 -56.73 44.45
N GLN A 160 50.56 -57.75 43.83
CA GLN A 160 49.96 -59.08 43.74
C GLN A 160 50.48 -59.92 44.91
N PRO A 161 49.61 -60.65 45.63
CA PRO A 161 49.97 -61.38 46.83
C PRO A 161 50.70 -62.68 46.49
N ARG A 162 51.67 -63.07 47.33
CA ARG A 162 52.11 -64.46 47.42
C ARG A 162 51.84 -64.99 48.82
N ALA A 163 51.43 -66.26 48.79
CA ALA A 163 50.98 -67.18 49.81
C ALA A 163 51.78 -67.18 51.12
#